data_AF-A0ABD5L7L2-F1
#
_entry.id   AF-A0ABD5L7L2-F1
#
_cell.length_a   1.000
_cell.length_b   1.000
_cell.length_c   1.000
_cell.angle_alpha   90.00
_cell.angle_beta   90.00
_cell.angle_gamma   90.00
#
_symmetry.space_group_name_H-M   'P 1'
#
loop_
_entity.id
_entity.type
_entity.pdbx_description
1 polymer ?
#
loop_
_entity_poly.entity_id
_entity_poly.type
_entity_poly.pdbx_seq_one_letter_code
_entity_poly.pdbx_strand_id
1 'polypeptide(L)'
;MSSINQNMQIEPDNQIAMIQEIISIYLKKKGSLPQCAHQMEEPEQLSFQQFFGRDPQNYDYLMGLIAYGAYFSDWENRYGVERLNHQQLSDIGVDPRLLSDKAIGFEAHICRMNDLYIISFAGSNELIDFYADIRQGIGCFEPQYFQAVNLTNVLFNASKGNMICVGHSLGGGLATFASLASQTPCIGYTPAGIAKNTLRQIGMDYQEAKKMAENGLSRFYVVRYDWLDLLQSLSPFPSALGSRILLDYYDDRKSWRDWLPHRIVTRNFIAHTMPKILKMMCHFAPWSNYQKVVNDDFDKQLEEFSCNVSSSHDHYTECWQNCCENSIRQGNITEFSRLVAISNKTAQFDELVSYTVRSTDPEFMQILLNSFYAKEIKKTHLADNRSYLHLAAQSGRLEQSKVLLQSGFAVNVVDDFGNTPLHDALGSHALSVAEYLLNKGADWRVKNHRGYNCRDVLKNHMVKADWLSSQGRIIRERLMAKMS
;
A
#
# COMPACT_ATOMS: atom_id res chain seq x y z
N MET A 1 -14.53 -43.27 8.69
CA MET A 1 -14.56 -42.13 9.63
C MET A 1 -13.19 -41.48 9.56
N SER A 2 -13.03 -40.52 8.65
CA SER A 2 -13.23 -39.07 8.91
C SER A 2 -11.98 -38.49 9.58
N SER A 3 -11.11 -37.82 8.81
CA SER A 3 -11.04 -36.33 8.74
C SER A 3 -10.38 -35.76 10.01
N ILE A 4 -9.27 -35.01 10.01
CA ILE A 4 -8.73 -34.04 9.07
C ILE A 4 -7.23 -33.97 9.35
N ASN A 5 -6.44 -34.21 8.31
CA ASN A 5 -5.03 -33.81 8.23
C ASN A 5 -4.94 -32.90 7.02
N GLN A 6 -5.10 -31.59 7.20
CA GLN A 6 -4.76 -30.61 6.18
C GLN A 6 -4.09 -29.41 6.87
N ASN A 7 -2.78 -29.36 6.65
CA ASN A 7 -1.94 -28.20 6.85
C ASN A 7 -2.56 -27.00 6.13
N MET A 8 -2.73 -25.88 6.83
CA MET A 8 -2.99 -24.59 6.18
C MET A 8 -1.64 -24.05 5.66
N GLN A 9 -1.04 -24.77 4.72
CA GLN A 9 -0.15 -24.16 3.75
C GLN A 9 -1.06 -23.30 2.88
N ILE A 10 -0.99 -21.97 3.06
CA ILE A 10 -1.55 -21.08 2.06
C ILE A 10 -0.54 -21.09 0.92
N GLU A 11 -0.76 -22.02 -0.02
CA GLU A 11 0.02 -22.10 -1.25
C GLU A 11 -0.07 -20.75 -2.01
N PRO A 12 0.97 -20.38 -2.78
CA PRO A 12 0.95 -19.19 -3.66
C PRO A 12 -0.31 -19.15 -4.55
N ASP A 13 -0.79 -20.33 -4.94
CA ASP A 13 -2.00 -20.53 -5.73
C ASP A 13 -3.28 -20.03 -5.03
N ASN A 14 -3.33 -19.99 -3.69
CA ASN A 14 -4.47 -19.43 -2.94
C ASN A 14 -4.47 -17.90 -2.93
N GLN A 15 -3.30 -17.24 -2.95
CA GLN A 15 -3.24 -15.79 -3.14
C GLN A 15 -3.60 -15.41 -4.58
N ILE A 16 -3.09 -16.18 -5.55
CA ILE A 16 -3.42 -16.01 -6.97
C ILE A 16 -4.92 -16.28 -7.21
N ALA A 17 -5.51 -17.32 -6.62
CA ALA A 17 -6.94 -17.61 -6.71
C ALA A 17 -7.81 -16.54 -6.05
N MET A 18 -7.39 -15.99 -4.89
CA MET A 18 -8.08 -14.88 -4.24
C MET A 18 -7.99 -13.59 -5.07
N ILE A 19 -6.83 -13.29 -5.68
CA ILE A 19 -6.67 -12.15 -6.58
C ILE A 19 -7.48 -12.38 -7.87
N GLN A 20 -7.50 -13.58 -8.43
CA GLN A 20 -8.35 -13.96 -9.57
C GLN A 20 -9.84 -13.85 -9.25
N GLU A 21 -10.27 -14.21 -8.03
CA GLU A 21 -11.64 -14.05 -7.57
C GLU A 21 -11.99 -12.56 -7.43
N ILE A 22 -11.10 -11.73 -6.86
CA ILE A 22 -11.26 -10.27 -6.75
C ILE A 22 -11.29 -9.60 -8.13
N ILE A 23 -10.42 -10.01 -9.05
CA ILE A 23 -10.43 -9.58 -10.46
C ILE A 23 -11.71 -10.03 -11.14
N SER A 24 -12.20 -11.25 -10.87
CA SER A 24 -13.48 -11.72 -11.40
C SER A 24 -14.66 -10.90 -10.86
N ILE A 25 -14.60 -10.43 -9.61
CA ILE A 25 -15.58 -9.51 -9.00
C ILE A 25 -15.46 -8.11 -9.60
N TYR A 26 -14.25 -7.64 -9.87
CA TYR A 26 -13.92 -6.39 -10.56
C TYR A 26 -14.46 -6.37 -11.99
N LEU A 27 -14.28 -7.48 -12.74
CA LEU A 27 -14.77 -7.64 -14.11
C LEU A 27 -16.28 -7.99 -14.20
N LYS A 28 -16.87 -8.65 -13.18
CA LYS A 28 -18.28 -9.10 -13.22
C LYS A 28 -19.31 -8.08 -12.75
N LYS A 29 -18.94 -6.91 -12.22
CA LYS A 29 -19.95 -5.95 -11.73
C LYS A 29 -20.29 -4.90 -12.78
N LYS A 30 -21.28 -5.24 -13.62
CA LYS A 30 -22.28 -4.28 -14.15
C LYS A 30 -23.14 -3.71 -12.99
N GLY A 31 -22.50 -3.19 -11.94
CA GLY A 31 -23.18 -2.50 -10.86
C GLY A 31 -23.62 -1.12 -11.33
N SER A 32 -24.75 -0.62 -10.85
CA SER A 32 -25.12 0.78 -11.03
C SER A 32 -24.03 1.67 -10.40
N LEU A 33 -23.31 2.41 -11.24
CA LEU A 33 -22.41 3.46 -10.76
C LEU A 33 -23.27 4.55 -10.09
N PRO A 34 -22.83 5.11 -8.94
CA PRO A 34 -23.51 6.28 -8.38
C PRO A 34 -23.46 7.42 -9.40
N GLN A 35 -24.60 8.01 -9.74
CA GLN A 35 -24.64 9.20 -10.59
C GLN A 35 -24.61 10.44 -9.69
N CYS A 36 -23.54 11.22 -9.75
CA CYS A 36 -23.48 12.55 -9.12
C CYS A 36 -23.83 13.67 -10.10
N ALA A 37 -24.43 13.28 -11.24
CA ALA A 37 -24.79 14.15 -12.35
C ALA A 37 -25.95 15.12 -12.07
N HIS A 38 -26.44 15.22 -10.84
CA HIS A 38 -27.53 16.16 -10.49
C HIS A 38 -27.14 17.65 -10.60
N GLN A 39 -25.93 17.98 -11.07
CA GLN A 39 -25.47 19.37 -11.28
C GLN A 39 -24.68 19.58 -12.59
N MET A 40 -24.55 18.59 -13.47
CA MET A 40 -23.88 18.79 -14.77
C MET A 40 -24.92 19.28 -15.78
N GLU A 41 -25.19 20.59 -15.81
CA GLU A 41 -25.82 21.21 -16.99
C GLU A 41 -24.92 20.94 -18.20
N GLU A 42 -25.50 20.54 -19.34
CA GLU A 42 -24.76 20.33 -20.58
C GLU A 42 -24.05 21.64 -20.95
N PRO A 43 -22.70 21.70 -20.92
CA PRO A 43 -22.01 22.92 -21.31
C PRO A 43 -22.17 23.13 -22.81
N GLU A 44 -22.54 24.33 -23.23
CA GLU A 44 -22.68 24.67 -24.64
C GLU A 44 -21.37 24.49 -25.41
N GLN A 45 -20.19 24.66 -24.77
CA GLN A 45 -18.87 24.33 -25.33
C GLN A 45 -17.85 23.94 -24.24
N LEU A 46 -17.27 22.74 -24.34
CA LEU A 46 -16.12 22.29 -23.56
C LEU A 46 -14.82 22.56 -24.32
N SER A 47 -13.86 23.20 -23.66
CA SER A 47 -12.53 23.45 -24.22
C SER A 47 -11.49 22.62 -23.47
N PHE A 48 -10.52 22.04 -24.18
CA PHE A 48 -9.40 21.32 -23.56
C PHE A 48 -8.65 22.17 -22.51
N GLN A 49 -8.67 23.51 -22.65
CA GLN A 49 -8.03 24.43 -21.71
C GLN A 49 -8.55 24.29 -20.27
N GLN A 50 -9.81 23.89 -20.09
CA GLN A 50 -10.43 23.70 -18.77
C GLN A 50 -9.85 22.51 -18.01
N PHE A 51 -9.08 21.66 -18.69
CA PHE A 51 -8.47 20.47 -18.10
C PHE A 51 -7.02 20.70 -17.65
N PHE A 52 -6.45 21.88 -17.88
CA PHE A 52 -5.24 22.28 -17.16
C PHE A 52 -5.58 22.70 -15.72
N GLY A 53 -4.56 22.72 -14.87
CA GLY A 53 -4.69 23.13 -13.48
C GLY A 53 -4.54 21.98 -12.49
N ARG A 54 -4.28 22.37 -11.25
CA ARG A 54 -3.93 21.45 -10.16
C ARG A 54 -5.15 20.94 -9.41
N ASP A 55 -6.18 21.78 -9.32
CA ASP A 55 -7.34 21.56 -8.48
C ASP A 55 -8.40 20.69 -9.16
N PRO A 56 -9.21 19.95 -8.37
CA PRO A 56 -10.36 19.18 -8.87
C PRO A 56 -11.30 20.04 -9.72
N GLN A 57 -11.70 19.53 -10.89
CA GLN A 57 -12.64 20.23 -11.79
C GLN A 57 -13.95 19.46 -11.98
N ASN A 58 -15.00 20.17 -12.38
CA ASN A 58 -16.36 19.61 -12.55
C ASN A 58 -16.39 18.39 -13.49
N TYR A 59 -15.63 18.42 -14.59
CA TYR A 59 -15.64 17.34 -15.60
C TYR A 59 -14.70 16.17 -15.28
N ASP A 60 -13.96 16.22 -14.18
CA ASP A 60 -13.02 15.15 -13.81
C ASP A 60 -13.76 13.85 -13.48
N TYR A 61 -15.00 13.93 -12.98
CA TYR A 61 -15.83 12.73 -12.78
C TYR A 61 -16.23 12.09 -14.13
N LEU A 62 -16.61 12.90 -15.11
CA LEU A 62 -16.96 12.42 -16.44
C LEU A 62 -15.75 11.76 -17.13
N MET A 63 -14.57 12.37 -17.01
CA MET A 63 -13.32 11.77 -17.50
C MET A 63 -13.05 10.42 -16.83
N GLY A 64 -13.43 10.26 -15.56
CA GLY A 64 -13.29 9.00 -14.84
C GLY A 64 -14.27 7.94 -15.34
N LEU A 65 -15.50 8.35 -15.68
CA LEU A 65 -16.46 7.44 -16.32
C LEU A 65 -15.95 6.95 -17.68
N ILE A 66 -15.31 7.83 -18.46
CA ILE A 66 -14.71 7.49 -19.76
C ILE A 66 -13.49 6.57 -19.59
N ALA A 67 -12.63 6.86 -18.61
CA ALA A 67 -11.50 6.00 -18.24
C ALA A 67 -11.96 4.60 -17.80
N TYR A 68 -13.06 4.53 -17.04
CA TYR A 68 -13.67 3.24 -16.68
C TYR A 68 -14.32 2.55 -17.88
N GLY A 69 -14.95 3.34 -18.78
CA GLY A 69 -15.55 2.86 -20.01
C GLY A 69 -14.57 2.12 -20.93
N ALA A 70 -13.27 2.46 -20.88
CA ALA A 70 -12.22 1.80 -21.66
C ALA A 70 -12.19 0.28 -21.45
N TYR A 71 -12.57 -0.22 -20.27
CA TYR A 71 -12.57 -1.65 -19.97
C TYR A 71 -13.79 -2.42 -20.51
N PHE A 72 -14.73 -1.73 -21.16
CA PHE A 72 -15.97 -2.31 -21.67
C PHE A 72 -16.08 -2.14 -23.19
N SER A 73 -16.35 -3.23 -23.90
CA SER A 73 -16.60 -3.21 -25.34
C SER A 73 -17.94 -2.57 -25.72
N ASP A 74 -18.91 -2.59 -24.80
CA ASP A 74 -20.30 -2.14 -24.97
C ASP A 74 -20.56 -0.72 -24.41
N TRP A 75 -19.58 0.19 -24.45
CA TRP A 75 -19.81 1.58 -24.06
C TRP A 75 -20.83 2.24 -25.00
N GLU A 76 -22.07 2.39 -24.52
CA GLU A 76 -23.12 3.18 -25.15
C GLU A 76 -22.90 4.67 -24.89
N ASN A 77 -23.32 5.53 -25.83
CA ASN A 77 -23.23 6.99 -25.69
C ASN A 77 -23.89 7.42 -24.36
N ARG A 78 -23.08 7.95 -23.45
CA ARG A 78 -23.49 8.41 -22.13
C ARG A 78 -22.98 9.81 -21.92
N TYR A 79 -23.87 10.70 -21.45
CA TYR A 79 -23.54 12.10 -21.15
C TYR A 79 -23.01 12.88 -22.37
N GLY A 80 -23.51 12.58 -23.58
CA GLY A 80 -23.07 13.23 -24.81
C GLY A 80 -21.68 12.80 -25.30
N VAL A 81 -21.10 11.75 -24.71
CA VAL A 81 -19.79 11.22 -25.08
C VAL A 81 -19.96 9.99 -25.97
N GLU A 82 -19.59 10.12 -27.24
CA GLU A 82 -19.56 9.00 -28.18
C GLU A 82 -18.17 8.37 -28.25
N ARG A 83 -18.10 7.04 -28.31
CA ARG A 83 -16.86 6.33 -28.66
C ARG A 83 -16.78 6.23 -30.18
N LEU A 84 -15.67 6.70 -30.76
CA LEU A 84 -15.52 6.70 -32.22
C LEU A 84 -15.30 5.28 -32.74
N ASN A 85 -16.07 4.91 -33.77
CA ASN A 85 -15.89 3.65 -34.48
C ASN A 85 -14.77 3.77 -35.54
N HIS A 86 -14.40 2.64 -36.17
CA HIS A 86 -13.32 2.60 -37.16
C HIS A 86 -13.51 3.57 -38.34
N GLN A 87 -14.75 3.77 -38.79
CA GLN A 87 -15.03 4.70 -39.89
C GLN A 87 -14.81 6.14 -39.43
N GLN A 88 -15.41 6.54 -38.30
CA GLN A 88 -15.26 7.89 -37.74
C GLN A 88 -13.79 8.24 -37.44
N LEU A 89 -13.00 7.28 -36.97
CA LEU A 89 -11.56 7.43 -36.77
C LEU A 89 -10.82 7.65 -38.09
N SER A 90 -11.14 6.84 -39.11
CA SER A 90 -10.53 6.97 -40.44
C SER A 90 -10.88 8.31 -41.09
N ASP A 91 -12.12 8.80 -40.89
CA ASP A 91 -12.61 10.08 -41.41
C ASP A 91 -11.84 11.28 -40.84
N ILE A 92 -11.33 11.17 -39.61
CA ILE A 92 -10.47 12.18 -38.99
C ILE A 92 -8.97 11.91 -39.19
N GLY A 93 -8.61 10.89 -39.97
CA GLY A 93 -7.22 10.55 -40.29
C GLY A 93 -6.48 9.75 -39.20
N VAL A 94 -7.21 9.13 -38.28
CA VAL A 94 -6.64 8.23 -37.25
C VAL A 94 -6.82 6.78 -37.70
N ASP A 95 -5.70 6.05 -37.88
CA ASP A 95 -5.74 4.62 -38.20
C ASP A 95 -6.24 3.81 -36.98
N PRO A 96 -7.38 3.09 -37.09
CA PRO A 96 -7.91 2.32 -35.96
C PRO A 96 -6.96 1.24 -35.43
N ARG A 97 -6.00 0.78 -36.24
CA ARG A 97 -5.00 -0.21 -35.83
C ARG A 97 -4.05 0.31 -34.75
N LEU A 98 -3.93 1.63 -34.60
CA LEU A 98 -3.08 2.23 -33.58
C LEU A 98 -3.66 2.11 -32.16
N LEU A 99 -4.96 1.81 -32.03
CA LEU A 99 -5.69 1.74 -30.76
C LEU A 99 -5.40 0.48 -29.95
N SER A 100 -4.87 -0.58 -30.56
CA SER A 100 -4.57 -1.81 -29.84
C SER A 100 -3.39 -2.55 -30.45
N ASP A 101 -2.47 -2.97 -29.60
CA ASP A 101 -1.41 -3.91 -29.94
C ASP A 101 -1.30 -4.96 -28.83
N LYS A 102 -1.86 -6.13 -29.10
CA LYS A 102 -1.88 -7.26 -28.18
C LYS A 102 -0.49 -7.81 -27.86
N ALA A 103 0.49 -7.63 -28.76
CA ALA A 103 1.84 -8.16 -28.54
C ALA A 103 2.57 -7.43 -27.41
N ILE A 104 2.20 -6.18 -27.15
CA ILE A 104 2.79 -5.32 -26.12
C ILE A 104 1.80 -4.92 -25.02
N GLY A 105 0.60 -5.52 -25.01
CA GLY A 105 -0.43 -5.25 -24.00
C GLY A 105 -1.06 -3.85 -24.10
N PHE A 106 -0.99 -3.20 -25.27
CA PHE A 106 -1.49 -1.83 -25.45
C PHE A 106 -2.96 -1.82 -25.89
N GLU A 107 -3.77 -1.01 -25.22
CA GLU A 107 -5.17 -0.76 -25.58
C GLU A 107 -5.58 0.69 -25.24
N ALA A 108 -6.27 1.33 -26.17
CA ALA A 108 -6.78 2.68 -26.03
C ALA A 108 -8.10 2.84 -26.79
N HIS A 109 -8.88 3.84 -26.38
CA HIS A 109 -10.09 4.25 -27.05
C HIS A 109 -10.11 5.76 -27.23
N ILE A 110 -10.71 6.23 -28.32
CA ILE A 110 -10.95 7.65 -28.55
C ILE A 110 -12.44 7.90 -28.47
N CYS A 111 -12.80 8.79 -27.56
CA CYS A 111 -14.14 9.32 -27.41
C CYS A 111 -14.19 10.77 -27.90
N ARG A 112 -15.38 11.22 -28.28
CA ARG A 112 -15.65 12.59 -28.68
C ARG A 112 -16.84 13.13 -27.90
N MET A 113 -16.71 14.37 -27.45
CA MET A 113 -17.78 15.14 -26.83
C MET A 113 -17.77 16.54 -27.46
N ASN A 114 -18.76 16.84 -28.29
CA ASN A 114 -18.75 17.99 -29.19
C ASN A 114 -17.44 18.00 -30.04
N ASP A 115 -16.63 19.05 -29.93
CA ASP A 115 -15.35 19.15 -30.65
C ASP A 115 -14.14 18.62 -29.85
N LEU A 116 -14.33 18.23 -28.58
CA LEU A 116 -13.27 17.74 -27.70
C LEU A 116 -13.04 16.24 -27.92
N TYR A 117 -11.78 15.87 -28.18
CA TYR A 117 -11.36 14.47 -28.26
C TYR A 117 -10.76 13.99 -26.93
N ILE A 118 -11.15 12.80 -26.49
CA ILE A 118 -10.69 12.21 -25.25
C ILE A 118 -10.02 10.88 -25.58
N ILE A 119 -8.70 10.79 -25.39
CA ILE A 119 -7.98 9.54 -25.51
C ILE A 119 -7.92 8.86 -24.14
N SER A 120 -8.49 7.66 -24.08
CA SER A 120 -8.60 6.86 -22.87
C SER A 120 -7.72 5.62 -23.00
N PHE A 121 -6.65 5.56 -22.23
CA PHE A 121 -5.75 4.41 -22.21
C PHE A 121 -6.22 3.39 -21.18
N ALA A 122 -6.36 2.13 -21.61
CA ALA A 122 -6.61 1.02 -20.71
C ALA A 122 -5.26 0.44 -20.24
N GLY A 123 -5.13 0.14 -18.95
CA GLY A 123 -4.06 -0.76 -18.50
C GLY A 123 -4.40 -2.17 -18.94
N SER A 124 -3.39 -3.01 -19.21
CA SER A 124 -3.63 -4.44 -19.42
C SER A 124 -4.43 -5.01 -18.24
N ASN A 125 -5.44 -5.85 -18.51
CA ASN A 125 -6.27 -6.49 -17.47
C ASN A 125 -5.48 -7.47 -16.56
N GLU A 126 -4.17 -7.55 -16.75
CA GLU A 126 -3.23 -8.42 -16.06
C GLU A 126 -2.51 -7.64 -14.95
N LEU A 127 -3.29 -7.04 -14.04
CA LEU A 127 -2.79 -6.36 -12.83
C LEU A 127 -1.82 -7.22 -11.99
N ILE A 128 -1.89 -8.55 -12.14
CA ILE A 128 -1.00 -9.54 -11.52
C ILE A 128 0.36 -9.56 -12.23
N ASP A 129 0.37 -9.59 -13.57
CA ASP A 129 1.61 -9.64 -14.35
C ASP A 129 2.34 -8.30 -14.25
N PHE A 130 1.62 -7.18 -14.27
CA PHE A 130 2.17 -5.86 -13.95
C PHE A 130 2.83 -5.81 -12.55
N TYR A 131 2.18 -6.40 -11.53
CA TYR A 131 2.74 -6.50 -10.18
C TYR A 131 3.99 -7.39 -10.13
N ALA A 132 3.98 -8.51 -10.87
CA ALA A 132 5.11 -9.43 -10.97
C ALA A 132 6.29 -8.82 -11.74
N ASP A 133 6.03 -8.09 -12.81
CA ASP A 133 7.00 -7.43 -13.69
C ASP A 133 7.64 -6.21 -13.01
N ILE A 134 6.86 -5.37 -12.33
CA ILE A 134 7.37 -4.28 -11.49
C ILE A 134 8.30 -4.78 -10.40
N ARG A 135 8.00 -5.95 -9.81
CA ARG A 135 8.81 -6.56 -8.76
C ARG A 135 10.10 -7.17 -9.30
N GLN A 136 10.13 -7.56 -10.57
CA GLN A 136 11.27 -8.19 -11.23
C GLN A 136 12.18 -7.19 -11.98
N GLY A 137 11.68 -6.01 -12.36
CA GLY A 137 12.42 -5.04 -13.18
C GLY A 137 12.32 -3.58 -12.70
N ILE A 138 13.29 -3.09 -11.94
CA ILE A 138 13.36 -1.68 -11.51
C ILE A 138 14.08 -0.85 -12.60
N GLY A 139 13.67 -1.05 -13.86
CA GLY A 139 14.26 -0.44 -15.05
C GLY A 139 13.33 -0.44 -16.27
N CYS A 140 12.01 -0.51 -16.08
CA CYS A 140 11.03 -0.83 -17.13
C CYS A 140 10.90 0.24 -18.21
N PHE A 141 11.60 0.02 -19.32
CA PHE A 141 11.27 0.52 -20.64
C PHE A 141 10.18 -0.39 -21.22
N GLU A 142 9.01 0.16 -21.53
CA GLU A 142 7.91 -0.61 -22.13
C GLU A 142 7.47 0.01 -23.46
N PRO A 143 7.40 -0.76 -24.56
CA PRO A 143 7.01 -0.27 -25.89
C PRO A 143 5.65 0.45 -25.92
N GLN A 144 4.73 0.07 -25.04
CA GLN A 144 3.39 0.66 -24.93
C GLN A 144 3.40 2.17 -24.66
N TYR A 145 4.41 2.71 -23.97
CA TYR A 145 4.55 4.14 -23.76
C TYR A 145 4.78 4.91 -25.07
N PHE A 146 5.55 4.35 -26.02
CA PHE A 146 5.77 4.97 -27.33
C PHE A 146 4.56 4.83 -28.24
N GLN A 147 3.86 3.70 -28.15
CA GLN A 147 2.60 3.53 -28.85
C GLN A 147 1.57 4.57 -28.36
N ALA A 148 1.52 4.85 -27.06
CA ALA A 148 0.70 5.90 -26.48
C ALA A 148 1.04 7.29 -27.04
N VAL A 149 2.33 7.65 -27.05
CA VAL A 149 2.81 8.93 -27.63
C VAL A 149 2.47 9.03 -29.11
N ASN A 150 2.68 7.96 -29.89
CA ASN A 150 2.39 7.94 -31.32
C ASN A 150 0.89 8.19 -31.59
N LEU A 151 0.02 7.43 -30.91
CA LEU A 151 -1.42 7.60 -31.04
C LEU A 151 -1.87 9.00 -30.62
N THR A 152 -1.34 9.53 -29.51
CA THR A 152 -1.61 10.90 -29.06
C THR A 152 -1.18 11.94 -30.07
N ASN A 153 0.00 11.81 -30.69
CA ASN A 153 0.47 12.77 -31.71
C ASN A 153 -0.38 12.74 -32.98
N VAL A 154 -0.81 11.55 -33.43
CA VAL A 154 -1.73 11.42 -34.56
C VAL A 154 -3.06 12.11 -34.25
N LEU A 155 -3.64 11.85 -33.07
CA LEU A 155 -4.89 12.49 -32.65
C LEU A 155 -4.72 13.99 -32.41
N PHE A 156 -3.57 14.44 -31.90
CA PHE A 156 -3.28 15.86 -31.67
C PHE A 156 -3.35 16.63 -32.99
N ASN A 157 -2.76 16.09 -34.05
CA ASN A 157 -2.83 16.69 -35.39
C ASN A 157 -4.27 16.67 -35.94
N ALA A 158 -4.98 15.54 -35.81
CA ALA A 158 -6.36 15.41 -36.27
C ALA A 158 -7.34 16.36 -35.56
N SER A 159 -7.16 16.52 -34.24
CA SER A 159 -8.00 17.37 -33.37
C SER A 159 -7.54 18.82 -33.29
N LYS A 160 -6.44 19.19 -33.96
CA LYS A 160 -5.77 20.50 -33.84
C LYS A 160 -5.45 20.85 -32.37
N GLY A 161 -5.10 19.84 -31.58
CA GLY A 161 -4.79 19.95 -30.15
C GLY A 161 -6.00 20.04 -29.22
N ASN A 162 -7.24 20.00 -29.72
CA ASN A 162 -8.44 20.02 -28.87
C ASN A 162 -8.70 18.63 -28.26
N MET A 163 -7.82 18.20 -27.36
CA MET A 163 -7.86 16.88 -26.77
C MET A 163 -7.37 16.80 -25.33
N ILE A 164 -7.72 15.71 -24.65
CA ILE A 164 -7.27 15.35 -23.29
C ILE A 164 -6.89 13.87 -23.22
N CYS A 165 -5.85 13.55 -22.44
CA CYS A 165 -5.47 12.18 -22.09
C CYS A 165 -6.09 11.76 -20.76
N VAL A 166 -6.66 10.56 -20.69
CA VAL A 166 -7.20 9.98 -19.45
C VAL A 166 -6.79 8.52 -19.32
N GLY A 167 -6.73 8.02 -18.08
CA GLY A 167 -6.44 6.61 -17.85
C GLY A 167 -6.40 6.25 -16.38
N HIS A 168 -6.52 4.95 -16.11
CA HIS A 168 -6.46 4.36 -14.77
C HIS A 168 -5.26 3.43 -14.64
N SER A 169 -4.63 3.38 -13.46
CA SER A 169 -3.50 2.47 -13.19
C SER A 169 -2.40 2.61 -14.26
N LEU A 170 -1.95 1.52 -14.89
CA LEU A 170 -1.00 1.57 -16.00
C LEU A 170 -1.44 2.50 -17.14
N GLY A 171 -2.71 2.45 -17.55
CA GLY A 171 -3.28 3.37 -18.54
C GLY A 171 -3.17 4.84 -18.12
N GLY A 172 -3.27 5.13 -16.82
CA GLY A 172 -3.02 6.48 -16.28
C GLY A 172 -1.56 6.92 -16.41
N GLY A 173 -0.62 5.98 -16.27
CA GLY A 173 0.80 6.21 -16.54
C GLY A 173 1.06 6.48 -18.03
N LEU A 174 0.45 5.69 -18.93
CA LEU A 174 0.49 5.92 -20.38
C LEU A 174 -0.07 7.29 -20.75
N ALA A 175 -1.21 7.67 -20.18
CA ALA A 175 -1.85 8.97 -20.37
C ALA A 175 -0.92 10.12 -19.94
N THR A 176 -0.29 10.00 -18.78
CA THR A 176 0.61 11.02 -18.24
C THR A 176 1.88 11.15 -19.09
N PHE A 177 2.45 10.03 -19.54
CA PHE A 177 3.63 10.04 -20.41
C PHE A 177 3.33 10.65 -21.79
N ALA A 178 2.20 10.26 -22.40
CA ALA A 178 1.77 10.82 -23.67
C ALA A 178 1.50 12.32 -23.54
N SER A 179 0.85 12.74 -22.45
CA SER A 179 0.61 14.15 -22.10
C SER A 179 1.89 14.96 -21.94
N LEU A 180 2.93 14.41 -21.31
CA LEU A 180 4.23 15.07 -21.20
C LEU A 180 4.87 15.30 -22.59
N ALA A 181 4.75 14.32 -23.49
CA ALA A 181 5.31 14.41 -24.83
C ALA A 181 4.55 15.40 -25.74
N SER A 182 3.22 15.44 -25.65
CA SER A 182 2.35 16.27 -26.51
C SER A 182 1.96 17.62 -25.89
N GLN A 183 2.28 17.85 -24.61
CA GLN A 183 1.82 18.99 -23.81
C GLN A 183 0.28 19.13 -23.74
N THR A 184 -0.44 18.02 -23.85
CA THR A 184 -1.91 17.98 -23.70
C THR A 184 -2.30 17.77 -22.24
N PRO A 185 -3.42 18.30 -21.75
CA PRO A 185 -3.88 18.06 -20.39
C PRO A 185 -4.13 16.56 -20.13
N CYS A 186 -3.90 16.13 -18.88
CA CYS A 186 -4.11 14.75 -18.45
C CYS A 186 -4.85 14.65 -17.12
N ILE A 187 -5.77 13.69 -17.03
CA ILE A 187 -6.36 13.28 -15.75
C ILE A 187 -6.13 11.79 -15.53
N GLY A 188 -5.37 11.47 -14.49
CA GLY A 188 -5.12 10.10 -14.06
C GLY A 188 -6.05 9.64 -12.92
N TYR A 189 -6.33 8.35 -12.87
CA TYR A 189 -6.99 7.70 -11.73
C TYR A 189 -6.05 6.63 -11.19
N THR A 190 -5.47 6.89 -10.02
CA THR A 190 -4.29 6.18 -9.48
C THR A 190 -3.29 5.78 -10.58
N PRO A 191 -2.71 6.73 -11.33
CA PRO A 191 -1.83 6.42 -12.44
C PRO A 191 -0.55 5.73 -11.96
N ALA A 192 -0.02 4.85 -12.80
CA ALA A 192 1.32 4.30 -12.63
C ALA A 192 2.40 5.37 -12.85
N GLY A 193 3.47 5.29 -12.07
CA GLY A 193 4.62 6.16 -12.12
C GLY A 193 5.50 5.83 -13.31
N ILE A 194 6.22 6.83 -13.79
CA ILE A 194 7.03 6.71 -15.00
C ILE A 194 8.50 6.65 -14.60
N ALA A 195 9.20 5.61 -15.05
CA ALA A 195 10.61 5.44 -14.77
C ALA A 195 11.46 6.56 -15.42
N LYS A 196 12.53 6.97 -14.73
CA LYS A 196 13.46 8.01 -15.20
C LYS A 196 14.05 7.69 -16.58
N ASN A 197 14.36 6.42 -16.84
CA ASN A 197 14.93 5.98 -18.11
C ASN A 197 13.92 6.11 -19.26
N THR A 198 12.62 5.92 -19.00
CA THR A 198 11.56 6.07 -19.99
C THR A 198 11.39 7.53 -20.40
N LEU A 199 11.43 8.46 -19.44
CA LEU A 199 11.39 9.91 -19.74
C LEU A 199 12.60 10.38 -20.56
N ARG A 200 13.79 9.84 -20.28
CA ARG A 200 14.99 10.18 -21.06
C ARG A 200 14.87 9.83 -22.54
N GLN A 201 14.06 8.85 -22.90
CA GLN A 201 13.86 8.45 -24.31
C GLN A 201 13.09 9.49 -25.12
N ILE A 202 12.25 10.30 -24.46
CA ILE A 202 11.60 11.46 -25.08
C ILE A 202 12.39 12.76 -24.83
N GLY A 203 13.65 12.64 -24.39
CA GLY A 203 14.55 13.77 -24.14
C GLY A 203 14.22 14.58 -22.89
N MET A 204 13.39 14.06 -21.97
CA MET A 204 12.92 14.80 -20.81
C MET A 204 13.63 14.35 -19.52
N ASP A 205 14.11 15.30 -18.72
CA ASP A 205 14.61 15.00 -17.38
C ASP A 205 13.46 14.71 -16.40
N TYR A 206 13.69 13.87 -15.41
CA TYR A 206 12.65 13.49 -14.45
C TYR A 206 12.13 14.68 -13.62
N GLN A 207 13.01 15.58 -13.18
CA GLN A 207 12.58 16.74 -12.39
C GLN A 207 11.83 17.75 -13.24
N GLU A 208 12.22 17.89 -14.50
CA GLU A 208 11.50 18.69 -15.47
C GLU A 208 10.10 18.13 -15.74
N ALA A 209 10.00 16.82 -16.02
CA ALA A 209 8.74 16.12 -16.22
C ALA A 209 7.81 16.27 -15.00
N LYS A 210 8.36 16.05 -13.80
CA LYS A 210 7.62 16.20 -12.54
C LYS A 210 7.09 17.62 -12.37
N LYS A 211 7.95 18.63 -12.55
CA LYS A 211 7.58 20.04 -12.45
C LYS A 211 6.51 20.42 -13.49
N MET A 212 6.64 19.94 -14.72
CA MET A 212 5.68 20.19 -15.79
C MET A 212 4.31 19.59 -15.45
N ALA A 213 4.28 18.33 -15.02
CA ALA A 213 3.06 17.65 -14.60
C ALA A 213 2.39 18.38 -13.41
N GLU A 214 3.15 18.68 -12.35
CA GLU A 214 2.67 19.37 -11.13
C GLU A 214 2.27 20.83 -11.40
N ASN A 215 2.77 21.47 -12.45
CA ASN A 215 2.37 22.82 -12.86
C ASN A 215 1.04 22.86 -13.63
N GLY A 216 0.20 21.85 -13.46
CA GLY A 216 -1.16 21.84 -13.98
C GLY A 216 -1.30 21.21 -15.36
N LEU A 217 -0.26 20.54 -15.88
CA LEU A 217 -0.41 19.70 -17.07
C LEU A 217 -1.16 18.40 -16.73
N SER A 218 -0.89 17.82 -15.56
CA SER A 218 -1.52 16.60 -15.10
C SER A 218 -2.03 16.76 -13.67
N ARG A 219 -3.21 16.22 -13.40
CA ARG A 219 -3.71 15.96 -12.05
C ARG A 219 -4.26 14.55 -11.97
N PHE A 220 -4.30 13.98 -10.78
CA PHE A 220 -4.79 12.62 -10.62
C PHE A 220 -5.46 12.37 -9.29
N TYR A 221 -6.41 11.45 -9.29
CA TYR A 221 -7.17 11.05 -8.12
C TYR A 221 -6.62 9.76 -7.51
N VAL A 222 -6.53 9.71 -6.18
CA VAL A 222 -6.17 8.50 -5.44
C VAL A 222 -7.14 8.32 -4.28
N VAL A 223 -7.58 7.09 -4.03
CA VAL A 223 -8.31 6.75 -2.80
C VAL A 223 -7.33 6.29 -1.72
N ARG A 224 -7.51 6.76 -0.49
CA ARG A 224 -6.70 6.33 0.66
C ARG A 224 -6.66 4.80 0.75
N TYR A 225 -5.48 4.27 1.08
CA TYR A 225 -5.15 2.83 1.14
C TYR A 225 -4.95 2.14 -0.21
N ASP A 226 -4.98 2.87 -1.33
CA ASP A 226 -4.59 2.33 -2.63
C ASP A 226 -3.19 1.68 -2.56
N TRP A 227 -3.11 0.42 -3.02
CA TRP A 227 -1.89 -0.37 -2.93
C TRP A 227 -0.79 0.12 -3.87
N LEU A 228 -1.15 0.66 -5.04
CA LEU A 228 -0.22 1.16 -6.04
C LEU A 228 0.32 2.53 -5.61
N ASP A 229 -0.53 3.43 -5.10
CA ASP A 229 -0.08 4.71 -4.51
C ASP A 229 0.89 4.45 -3.34
N LEU A 230 0.57 3.47 -2.48
CA LEU A 230 1.46 3.06 -1.40
C LEU A 230 2.80 2.53 -1.95
N LEU A 231 2.78 1.62 -2.92
CA LEU A 231 4.00 1.05 -3.49
C LEU A 231 4.90 2.13 -4.13
N GLN A 232 4.29 3.06 -4.86
CA GLN A 232 4.99 4.14 -5.57
C GLN A 232 5.53 5.24 -4.66
N SER A 233 5.02 5.32 -3.42
CA SER A 233 5.59 6.18 -2.37
C SER A 233 6.88 5.62 -1.77
N LEU A 234 7.19 4.34 -2.02
CA LEU A 234 8.39 3.66 -1.51
C LEU A 234 9.52 3.69 -2.55
N SER A 235 10.73 4.04 -2.11
CA SER A 235 11.93 3.85 -2.93
C SER A 235 12.17 2.35 -3.16
N PRO A 236 12.51 1.88 -4.38
CA PRO A 236 12.91 2.63 -5.57
C PRO A 236 11.84 2.79 -6.66
N PHE A 237 10.54 2.67 -6.33
CA PHE A 237 9.47 2.71 -7.34
C PHE A 237 9.24 4.12 -7.90
N PRO A 238 8.94 4.26 -9.20
CA PRO A 238 8.63 5.56 -9.78
C PRO A 238 7.30 6.10 -9.23
N SER A 239 7.26 7.39 -8.91
CA SER A 239 6.03 8.05 -8.46
C SER A 239 5.17 8.47 -9.66
N ALA A 240 3.85 8.45 -9.47
CA ALA A 240 2.92 9.15 -10.35
C ALA A 240 3.33 10.62 -10.52
N LEU A 241 3.19 11.17 -11.73
CA LEU A 241 3.51 12.56 -12.03
C LEU A 241 2.23 13.38 -12.22
N GLY A 242 2.10 14.48 -11.50
CA GLY A 242 0.94 15.37 -11.55
C GLY A 242 0.53 15.88 -10.18
N SER A 243 -0.49 16.74 -10.16
CA SER A 243 -1.10 17.23 -8.92
C SER A 243 -1.98 16.13 -8.30
N ARG A 244 -1.63 15.67 -7.11
CA ARG A 244 -2.33 14.58 -6.42
C ARG A 244 -3.57 15.08 -5.70
N ILE A 245 -4.71 14.46 -5.98
CA ILE A 245 -5.99 14.69 -5.31
C ILE A 245 -6.34 13.43 -4.50
N LEU A 246 -6.21 13.52 -3.17
CA LEU A 246 -6.50 12.41 -2.26
C LEU A 246 -7.97 12.41 -1.85
N LEU A 247 -8.62 11.27 -2.05
CA LEU A 247 -9.97 10.97 -1.59
C LEU A 247 -9.89 10.03 -0.38
N ASP A 248 -10.68 10.29 0.65
CA ASP A 248 -10.76 9.38 1.79
C ASP A 248 -11.43 8.05 1.40
N TYR A 249 -11.13 7.00 2.17
CA TYR A 249 -11.80 5.71 1.99
C TYR A 249 -13.07 5.68 2.85
N TYR A 250 -14.23 5.59 2.19
CA TYR A 250 -15.53 5.49 2.84
C TYR A 250 -16.26 4.19 2.47
N ASP A 251 -16.87 3.52 3.46
CA ASP A 251 -17.72 2.35 3.30
C ASP A 251 -19.03 2.53 4.08
N ASP A 252 -20.17 2.26 3.43
CA ASP A 252 -21.52 2.46 3.99
C ASP A 252 -21.83 1.48 5.13
N ARG A 253 -21.08 0.37 5.21
CA ARG A 253 -21.25 -0.67 6.22
C ARG A 253 -20.03 -0.72 7.12
N LYS A 254 -19.98 0.12 8.15
CA LYS A 254 -18.96 -0.01 9.20
C LYS A 254 -19.17 -1.32 9.97
N SER A 255 -18.31 -2.31 9.80
CA SER A 255 -18.25 -3.51 10.64
C SER A 255 -16.87 -3.68 11.26
N TRP A 256 -16.81 -4.11 12.53
CA TRP A 256 -15.54 -4.50 13.16
C TRP A 256 -14.80 -5.62 12.39
N ARG A 257 -15.53 -6.39 11.57
CA ARG A 257 -14.99 -7.45 10.71
C ARG A 257 -14.18 -6.92 9.52
N ASP A 258 -14.29 -5.63 9.18
CA ASP A 258 -13.55 -5.00 8.07
C ASP A 258 -12.06 -4.82 8.36
N TRP A 259 -11.65 -5.07 9.61
CA TRP A 259 -10.27 -4.99 10.08
C TRP A 259 -9.55 -6.35 10.10
N LEU A 260 -10.17 -7.41 9.58
CA LEU A 260 -9.52 -8.71 9.42
C LEU A 260 -8.44 -8.63 8.32
N PRO A 261 -7.29 -9.31 8.44
CA PRO A 261 -6.16 -9.17 7.51
C PRO A 261 -6.51 -9.39 6.03
N HIS A 262 -7.35 -10.39 5.72
CA HIS A 262 -7.83 -10.63 4.36
C HIS A 262 -8.69 -9.47 3.83
N ARG A 263 -9.43 -8.77 4.69
CA ARG A 263 -10.23 -7.59 4.29
C ARG A 263 -9.39 -6.33 4.13
N ILE A 264 -8.24 -6.20 4.80
CA ILE A 264 -7.31 -5.08 4.57
C ILE A 264 -6.69 -5.18 3.18
N VAL A 265 -6.22 -6.37 2.80
CA VAL A 265 -5.70 -6.61 1.44
C VAL A 265 -6.80 -6.33 0.42
N THR A 266 -8.00 -6.87 0.63
CA THR A 266 -9.17 -6.57 -0.22
C THR A 266 -9.50 -5.08 -0.24
N ARG A 267 -9.38 -4.36 0.88
CA ARG A 267 -9.61 -2.91 0.95
C ARG A 267 -8.64 -2.14 0.07
N ASN A 268 -7.35 -2.48 0.11
CA ASN A 268 -6.33 -1.80 -0.68
C ASN A 268 -6.53 -2.04 -2.18
N PHE A 269 -6.86 -3.28 -2.57
CA PHE A 269 -7.23 -3.59 -3.95
C PHE A 269 -8.54 -2.92 -4.37
N ILE A 270 -9.56 -2.89 -3.51
CA ILE A 270 -10.82 -2.19 -3.77
C ILE A 270 -10.59 -0.69 -3.94
N ALA A 271 -9.78 -0.07 -3.08
CA ALA A 271 -9.41 1.35 -3.15
C ALA A 271 -8.82 1.71 -4.53
N HIS A 272 -8.09 0.77 -5.13
CA HIS A 272 -7.51 0.91 -6.46
C HIS A 272 -8.50 0.82 -7.61
N THR A 273 -9.69 0.27 -7.40
CA THR A 273 -10.63 0.05 -8.52
C THR A 273 -11.31 1.34 -8.97
N MET A 274 -11.50 1.51 -10.28
CA MET A 274 -12.28 2.63 -10.84
C MET A 274 -13.67 2.80 -10.23
N PRO A 275 -14.49 1.75 -10.02
CA PRO A 275 -15.76 1.89 -9.32
C PRO A 275 -15.63 2.52 -7.92
N LYS A 276 -14.58 2.19 -7.17
CA LYS A 276 -14.33 2.77 -5.85
C LYS A 276 -13.88 4.22 -5.96
N ILE A 277 -12.93 4.52 -6.85
CA ILE A 277 -12.48 5.89 -7.11
C ILE A 277 -13.67 6.77 -7.47
N LEU A 278 -14.47 6.35 -8.46
CA LEU A 278 -15.70 7.04 -8.87
C LEU A 278 -16.68 7.20 -7.72
N LYS A 279 -16.92 6.15 -6.92
CA LYS A 279 -17.79 6.24 -5.74
C LYS A 279 -17.30 7.29 -4.74
N MET A 280 -15.98 7.37 -4.49
CA MET A 280 -15.41 8.36 -3.58
C MET A 280 -15.45 9.77 -4.17
N MET A 281 -15.14 9.93 -5.45
CA MET A 281 -15.31 11.22 -6.16
C MET A 281 -16.74 11.71 -6.04
N CYS A 282 -17.70 10.82 -6.23
CA CYS A 282 -19.12 11.11 -6.06
C CYS A 282 -19.50 11.50 -4.63
N HIS A 283 -19.00 10.76 -3.65
CA HIS A 283 -19.31 10.97 -2.24
C HIS A 283 -18.76 12.31 -1.72
N PHE A 284 -17.53 12.66 -2.11
CA PHE A 284 -16.86 13.87 -1.65
C PHE A 284 -17.10 15.08 -2.55
N ALA A 285 -17.44 14.86 -3.83
CA ALA A 285 -17.64 15.88 -4.86
C ALA A 285 -16.61 17.05 -4.76
N PRO A 286 -15.29 16.76 -4.83
CA PRO A 286 -14.24 17.73 -4.46
C PRO A 286 -14.22 19.02 -5.30
N TRP A 287 -14.89 19.04 -6.45
CA TRP A 287 -15.06 20.20 -7.33
C TRP A 287 -16.17 21.17 -6.90
N SER A 288 -17.07 20.77 -5.98
CA SER A 288 -18.34 21.47 -5.69
C SER A 288 -18.30 22.58 -4.62
N ASN A 289 -17.11 23.01 -4.16
CA ASN A 289 -16.96 24.02 -3.09
C ASN A 289 -17.72 23.75 -1.77
N TYR A 290 -18.14 22.50 -1.52
CA TYR A 290 -18.60 22.05 -0.21
C TYR A 290 -17.37 21.60 0.60
N GLN A 291 -17.10 22.25 1.73
CA GLN A 291 -15.94 22.02 2.59
C GLN A 291 -15.57 20.52 2.75
N LYS A 292 -14.54 20.09 2.02
CA LYS A 292 -13.41 19.21 2.39
C LYS A 292 -12.76 18.64 1.11
N VAL A 293 -12.16 19.52 0.30
CA VAL A 293 -10.83 19.16 -0.19
C VAL A 293 -9.97 19.18 1.06
N VAL A 294 -9.42 18.05 1.45
CA VAL A 294 -8.42 18.05 2.50
C VAL A 294 -7.23 18.82 1.92
N ASN A 295 -7.15 20.10 2.25
CA ASN A 295 -5.87 20.81 2.24
C ASN A 295 -5.05 20.11 3.32
N ASP A 296 -4.38 19.02 2.93
CA ASP A 296 -3.19 18.57 3.65
C ASP A 296 -2.11 19.59 3.29
N ASP A 297 -2.16 20.74 3.95
CA ASP A 297 -0.92 21.33 4.41
C ASP A 297 -0.45 20.37 5.50
N PHE A 298 0.21 19.29 5.06
CA PHE A 298 0.66 18.17 5.89
C PHE A 298 1.49 18.69 7.08
N ASP A 299 2.13 19.85 6.91
CA ASP A 299 2.90 20.57 7.92
C ASP A 299 2.04 21.32 8.96
N LYS A 300 0.80 21.74 8.66
CA LYS A 300 -0.09 22.43 9.63
C LYS A 300 -0.98 21.50 10.44
N GLN A 301 -1.42 20.36 9.88
CA GLN A 301 -2.10 19.35 10.70
C GLN A 301 -1.12 18.65 11.66
N LEU A 302 0.18 18.67 11.35
CA LEU A 302 1.23 18.35 12.30
C LEU A 302 1.26 19.33 13.48
N GLU A 303 0.91 20.62 13.33
CA GLU A 303 0.89 21.59 14.44
C GLU A 303 -0.35 21.44 15.36
N GLU A 304 -1.55 21.19 14.80
CA GLU A 304 -2.77 21.03 15.63
C GLU A 304 -2.92 19.64 16.27
N PHE A 305 -2.24 18.61 15.75
CA PHE A 305 -2.11 17.30 16.41
C PHE A 305 -0.75 17.10 17.10
N SER A 306 0.23 18.00 16.90
CA SER A 306 1.40 18.04 17.77
C SER A 306 0.95 18.44 19.16
N CYS A 307 1.41 17.65 20.12
CA CYS A 307 1.33 17.88 21.54
C CYS A 307 1.17 19.36 21.91
N ASN A 308 0.10 19.70 22.64
CA ASN A 308 0.04 20.91 23.45
C ASN A 308 1.22 20.93 24.44
N VAL A 309 2.42 21.34 24.04
CA VAL A 309 3.48 21.85 24.94
C VAL A 309 4.40 22.80 24.17
N SER A 310 4.67 23.93 24.82
CA SER A 310 5.44 25.10 24.44
C SER A 310 6.83 24.89 23.80
N SER A 311 7.13 25.82 22.90
CA SER A 311 8.41 26.19 22.29
C SER A 311 9.70 25.95 23.11
N SER A 312 10.59 25.08 22.62
CA SER A 312 12.05 25.29 22.55
C SER A 312 12.70 24.19 21.68
N HIS A 313 13.85 24.50 21.07
CA HIS A 313 14.45 23.79 19.92
C HIS A 313 15.04 22.39 20.18
N ASP A 314 14.90 21.81 21.37
CA ASP A 314 15.45 20.47 21.72
C ASP A 314 14.40 19.32 21.74
N HIS A 315 13.13 19.59 21.39
CA HIS A 315 11.99 18.68 21.66
C HIS A 315 11.52 17.77 20.51
N TYR A 316 12.11 17.83 19.31
CA TYR A 316 11.56 17.11 18.14
C TYR A 316 11.71 15.58 18.20
N THR A 317 12.67 15.05 18.94
CA THR A 317 12.88 13.60 19.09
C THR A 317 11.90 12.95 20.06
N GLU A 318 11.52 13.67 21.12
CA GLU A 318 10.51 13.23 22.11
C GLU A 318 9.10 13.17 21.51
N CYS A 319 8.77 14.05 20.57
CA CYS A 319 7.41 14.13 20.01
C CYS A 319 7.03 12.87 19.19
N TRP A 320 7.91 12.38 18.30
CA TRP A 320 7.61 11.22 17.46
C TRP A 320 7.55 9.91 18.25
N GLN A 321 8.54 9.70 19.14
CA GLN A 321 8.62 8.52 20.00
C GLN A 321 7.37 8.43 20.89
N ASN A 322 7.00 9.52 21.56
CA ASN A 322 5.82 9.56 22.42
C ASN A 322 4.53 9.30 21.64
N CYS A 323 4.39 9.79 20.41
CA CYS A 323 3.25 9.50 19.56
C CYS A 323 3.18 8.01 19.19
N CYS A 324 4.32 7.40 18.83
CA CYS A 324 4.38 5.97 18.54
C CYS A 324 4.01 5.15 19.78
N GLU A 325 4.58 5.46 20.95
CA GLU A 325 4.26 4.77 22.20
C GLU A 325 2.80 4.93 22.61
N ASN A 326 2.24 6.14 22.49
CA ASN A 326 0.84 6.38 22.78
C ASN A 326 -0.08 5.60 21.83
N SER A 327 0.26 5.50 20.55
CA SER A 327 -0.52 4.70 19.60
C SER A 327 -0.46 3.19 19.95
N ILE A 328 0.67 2.69 20.44
CA ILE A 328 0.78 1.31 20.96
C ILE A 328 -0.08 1.13 22.22
N ARG A 329 0.01 2.04 23.19
CA ARG A 329 -0.78 2.00 24.44
C ARG A 329 -2.29 2.04 24.16
N GLN A 330 -2.70 2.79 23.15
CA GLN A 330 -4.09 2.93 22.72
C GLN A 330 -4.56 1.79 21.79
N GLY A 331 -3.65 0.90 21.35
CA GLY A 331 -3.98 -0.14 20.36
C GLY A 331 -4.29 0.41 18.96
N ASN A 332 -3.85 1.63 18.65
CA ASN A 332 -4.09 2.29 17.37
C ASN A 332 -2.99 1.95 16.35
N ILE A 333 -3.12 0.78 15.72
CA ILE A 333 -2.19 0.25 14.71
C ILE A 333 -2.12 1.15 13.47
N THR A 334 -3.23 1.80 13.12
CA THR A 334 -3.27 2.68 11.92
C THR A 334 -2.41 3.92 12.14
N GLU A 335 -2.53 4.55 13.30
CA GLU A 335 -1.70 5.69 13.65
C GLU A 335 -0.23 5.29 13.78
N PHE A 336 0.04 4.17 14.45
CA PHE A 336 1.39 3.64 14.55
C PHE A 336 2.02 3.33 13.19
N SER A 337 1.28 2.68 12.28
CA SER A 337 1.75 2.38 10.93
C SER A 337 2.05 3.64 10.12
N ARG A 338 1.26 4.70 10.30
CA ARG A 338 1.54 5.99 9.66
C ARG A 338 2.79 6.63 10.25
N LEU A 339 2.89 6.69 11.58
CA LEU A 339 4.05 7.25 12.26
C LEU A 339 5.35 6.50 11.93
N VAL A 340 5.31 5.17 11.81
CA VAL A 340 6.47 4.36 11.41
C VAL A 340 6.80 4.51 9.92
N ALA A 341 5.81 4.75 9.05
CA ALA A 341 6.03 5.04 7.64
C ALA A 341 6.59 6.46 7.42
N ILE A 342 6.19 7.41 8.28
CA ILE A 342 6.76 8.74 8.36
C ILE A 342 8.03 8.64 9.22
N SER A 343 9.16 8.18 8.66
CA SER A 343 10.45 8.88 8.80
C SER A 343 11.75 8.04 8.75
N ASN A 344 12.83 8.83 8.63
CA ASN A 344 14.25 8.63 8.90
C ASN A 344 14.61 9.49 10.15
N LYS A 345 14.12 9.12 11.34
CA LYS A 345 14.39 9.84 12.61
C LYS A 345 15.25 8.99 13.54
N THR A 346 16.09 9.63 14.35
CA THR A 346 16.81 8.99 15.45
C THR A 346 15.82 8.66 16.57
N ALA A 347 15.60 7.38 16.83
CA ALA A 347 14.67 6.90 17.86
C ALA A 347 15.41 6.11 18.94
N GLN A 348 14.89 6.13 20.17
CA GLN A 348 15.30 5.18 21.21
C GLN A 348 14.58 3.85 20.94
N PHE A 349 15.13 3.06 20.00
CA PHE A 349 14.51 1.80 19.58
C PHE A 349 14.32 0.82 20.74
N ASP A 350 15.19 0.87 21.75
CA ASP A 350 15.08 0.00 22.93
C ASP A 350 13.77 0.19 23.69
N GLU A 351 13.33 1.44 23.84
CA GLU A 351 12.09 1.80 24.52
C GLU A 351 10.87 1.55 23.62
N LEU A 352 10.95 1.93 22.35
CA LEU A 352 9.84 1.76 21.41
C LEU A 352 9.52 0.28 21.16
N VAL A 353 10.56 -0.52 20.90
CA VAL A 353 10.42 -1.96 20.68
C VAL A 353 9.94 -2.62 21.98
N SER A 354 10.42 -2.16 23.13
CA SER A 354 9.93 -2.57 24.45
C SER A 354 8.41 -2.40 24.62
N TYR A 355 7.81 -1.33 24.11
CA TYR A 355 6.35 -1.16 24.13
C TYR A 355 5.65 -2.16 23.22
N THR A 356 6.21 -2.44 22.03
CA THR A 356 5.64 -3.44 21.11
C THR A 356 5.81 -4.90 21.55
N VAL A 357 6.84 -5.21 22.34
CA VAL A 357 6.94 -6.53 22.99
C VAL A 357 5.84 -6.68 24.04
N ARG A 358 5.53 -5.60 24.77
CA ARG A 358 4.54 -5.60 25.84
C ARG A 358 3.10 -5.47 25.34
N SER A 359 2.89 -5.02 24.10
CA SER A 359 1.55 -4.90 23.51
C SER A 359 0.89 -6.27 23.37
N THR A 360 -0.44 -6.28 23.40
CA THR A 360 -1.22 -7.49 23.13
C THR A 360 -1.13 -7.87 21.66
N ASP A 361 -1.12 -6.86 20.78
CA ASP A 361 -1.11 -7.06 19.34
C ASP A 361 0.33 -7.19 18.80
N PRO A 362 0.69 -8.31 18.15
CA PRO A 362 2.00 -8.50 17.53
C PRO A 362 2.20 -7.64 16.27
N GLU A 363 1.13 -7.06 15.71
CA GLU A 363 1.19 -6.27 14.48
C GLU A 363 2.05 -5.00 14.65
N PHE A 364 2.06 -4.38 15.83
CA PHE A 364 2.98 -3.28 16.13
C PHE A 364 4.44 -3.68 15.96
N MET A 365 4.82 -4.85 16.46
CA MET A 365 6.17 -5.40 16.29
C MET A 365 6.46 -5.71 14.83
N GLN A 366 5.47 -6.30 14.13
CA GLN A 366 5.61 -6.66 12.71
C GLN A 366 5.82 -5.41 11.84
N ILE A 367 5.09 -4.32 12.10
CA ILE A 367 5.23 -3.04 11.41
C ILE A 367 6.64 -2.48 11.59
N LEU A 368 7.15 -2.44 12.82
CA LEU A 368 8.52 -1.99 13.09
C LEU A 368 9.56 -2.83 12.35
N LEU A 369 9.45 -4.16 12.41
CA LEU A 369 10.42 -5.08 11.81
C LEU A 369 10.29 -5.21 10.29
N ASN A 370 9.21 -4.71 9.69
CA ASN A 370 9.04 -4.60 8.23
C ASN A 370 9.35 -3.19 7.71
N SER A 371 9.61 -2.23 8.61
CA SER A 371 9.96 -0.85 8.25
C SER A 371 11.46 -0.69 7.95
N PHE A 372 11.84 0.52 7.51
CA PHE A 372 13.24 0.92 7.35
C PHE A 372 14.09 0.70 8.63
N TYR A 373 13.46 0.73 9.81
CA TYR A 373 14.13 0.58 11.10
C TYR A 373 14.57 -0.85 11.43
N ALA A 374 14.09 -1.86 10.70
CA ALA A 374 14.35 -3.27 10.98
C ALA A 374 15.84 -3.61 11.11
N LYS A 375 16.69 -2.98 10.28
CA LYS A 375 18.14 -3.23 10.30
C LYS A 375 18.79 -2.72 11.57
N GLU A 376 18.39 -1.55 12.05
CA GLU A 376 18.94 -0.96 13.27
C GLU A 376 18.41 -1.70 14.50
N ILE A 377 17.10 -2.00 14.55
CA ILE A 377 16.48 -2.82 15.61
C ILE A 377 17.20 -4.17 15.77
N LYS A 378 17.65 -4.81 14.69
CA LYS A 378 18.38 -6.09 14.81
C LYS A 378 19.81 -5.95 15.34
N LYS A 379 20.42 -4.77 15.24
CA LYS A 379 21.77 -4.48 15.76
C LYS A 379 21.75 -3.97 17.20
N THR A 380 20.64 -3.35 17.62
CA THR A 380 20.54 -2.79 18.97
C THR A 380 20.39 -3.91 19.99
N HIS A 381 21.11 -3.77 21.09
CA HIS A 381 21.00 -4.63 22.26
C HIS A 381 20.47 -3.80 23.43
N LEU A 382 19.54 -4.37 24.17
CA LEU A 382 19.06 -3.80 25.43
C LEU A 382 20.19 -3.84 26.48
N ALA A 383 19.92 -3.27 27.66
CA ALA A 383 20.79 -3.43 28.83
C ALA A 383 21.19 -4.90 29.07
N ASP A 384 22.42 -5.10 29.57
CA ASP A 384 23.06 -6.42 29.76
C ASP A 384 23.19 -7.23 28.46
N ASN A 385 23.32 -6.55 27.31
CA ASN A 385 23.45 -7.13 25.98
C ASN A 385 22.25 -8.02 25.55
N ARG A 386 21.08 -7.82 26.17
CA ARG A 386 19.89 -8.62 25.91
C ARG A 386 19.27 -8.28 24.57
N SER A 387 18.94 -9.28 23.76
CA SER A 387 18.10 -9.07 22.56
C SER A 387 16.62 -8.89 22.90
N TYR A 388 15.82 -8.33 21.99
CA TYR A 388 14.37 -8.23 22.17
C TYR A 388 13.67 -9.59 22.34
N LEU A 389 14.28 -10.68 21.88
CA LEU A 389 13.77 -12.04 22.09
C LEU A 389 13.88 -12.49 23.56
N HIS A 390 14.90 -12.03 24.30
CA HIS A 390 15.00 -12.23 25.76
C HIS A 390 13.84 -11.56 26.48
N LEU A 391 13.52 -10.31 26.11
CA LEU A 391 12.41 -9.57 26.71
C LEU A 391 11.05 -10.25 26.43
N ALA A 392 10.81 -10.68 25.19
CA ALA A 392 9.58 -11.37 24.80
C ALA A 392 9.43 -12.73 25.51
N ALA A 393 10.54 -13.46 25.64
CA ALA A 393 10.62 -14.72 26.36
C ALA A 393 10.31 -14.57 27.85
N GLN A 394 10.99 -13.64 28.52
CA GLN A 394 10.76 -13.30 29.92
C GLN A 394 9.31 -12.87 30.19
N SER A 395 8.74 -12.09 29.26
CA SER A 395 7.37 -11.55 29.41
C SER A 395 6.27 -12.55 29.02
N GLY A 396 6.60 -13.76 28.57
CA GLY A 396 5.61 -14.75 28.14
C GLY A 396 4.86 -14.40 26.85
N ARG A 397 5.42 -13.53 26.01
CA ARG A 397 4.78 -12.96 24.83
C ARG A 397 5.01 -13.87 23.62
N LEU A 398 4.19 -14.93 23.51
CA LEU A 398 4.34 -15.97 22.49
C LEU A 398 4.27 -15.41 21.07
N GLU A 399 3.25 -14.61 20.75
CA GLU A 399 3.08 -14.10 19.38
C GLU A 399 4.21 -13.14 19.00
N GLN A 400 4.66 -12.29 19.92
CA GLN A 400 5.82 -11.42 19.72
C GLN A 400 7.10 -12.23 19.53
N SER A 401 7.27 -13.34 20.26
CA SER A 401 8.41 -14.26 20.09
C SER A 401 8.41 -14.93 18.73
N LYS A 402 7.23 -15.26 18.18
CA LYS A 402 7.09 -15.79 16.81
C LYS A 402 7.52 -14.76 15.77
N VAL A 403 7.03 -13.52 15.89
CA VAL A 403 7.37 -12.42 14.98
C VAL A 403 8.88 -12.17 14.98
N LEU A 404 9.50 -12.03 16.15
CA LEU A 404 10.95 -11.81 16.26
C LEU A 404 11.77 -12.93 15.59
N LEU A 405 11.42 -14.19 15.83
CA LEU A 405 12.12 -15.32 15.21
C LEU A 405 11.91 -15.38 13.69
N GLN A 406 10.69 -15.11 13.21
CA GLN A 406 10.40 -15.02 11.78
C GLN A 406 11.16 -13.88 11.09
N SER A 407 11.38 -12.78 11.81
CA SER A 407 12.21 -11.66 11.35
C SER A 407 13.71 -11.92 11.46
N GLY A 408 14.15 -13.12 11.85
CA GLY A 408 15.55 -13.54 11.79
C GLY A 408 16.38 -13.24 13.03
N PHE A 409 15.76 -12.99 14.19
CA PHE A 409 16.49 -12.95 15.46
C PHE A 409 17.08 -14.33 15.79
N ALA A 410 18.32 -14.37 16.27
CA ALA A 410 18.98 -15.63 16.63
C ALA A 410 18.32 -16.26 17.86
N VAL A 411 17.91 -17.52 17.75
CA VAL A 411 17.22 -18.25 18.84
C VAL A 411 18.12 -18.54 20.05
N ASN A 412 19.45 -18.64 19.82
CA ASN A 412 20.47 -18.96 20.83
C ASN A 412 21.39 -17.78 21.16
N VAL A 413 20.93 -16.54 20.93
CA VAL A 413 21.68 -15.35 21.39
C VAL A 413 21.86 -15.39 22.89
N VAL A 414 23.01 -14.94 23.39
CA VAL A 414 23.32 -14.89 24.83
C VAL A 414 23.41 -13.46 25.33
N ASP A 415 22.95 -13.21 26.55
CA ASP A 415 23.15 -11.95 27.28
C ASP A 415 24.46 -11.95 28.08
N ASP A 416 24.76 -10.86 28.79
CA ASP A 416 25.98 -10.71 29.61
C ASP A 416 26.05 -11.68 30.81
N PHE A 417 24.95 -12.36 31.13
CA PHE A 417 24.91 -13.42 32.14
C PHE A 417 25.03 -14.82 31.53
N GLY A 418 25.19 -14.91 30.21
CA GLY A 418 25.20 -16.17 29.46
C GLY A 418 23.83 -16.84 29.36
N ASN A 419 22.74 -16.14 29.70
CA ASN A 419 21.39 -16.65 29.50
C ASN A 419 21.02 -16.56 28.02
N THR A 420 20.27 -17.55 27.56
CA THR A 420 19.59 -17.52 26.24
C THR A 420 18.13 -17.12 26.44
N PRO A 421 17.37 -16.77 25.38
CA PRO A 421 15.93 -16.54 25.50
C PRO A 421 15.18 -17.73 26.12
N LEU A 422 15.67 -18.96 25.93
CA LEU A 422 15.08 -20.15 26.58
C LEU A 422 15.31 -20.15 28.09
N HIS A 423 16.46 -19.68 28.59
CA HIS A 423 16.69 -19.50 30.02
C HIS A 423 15.68 -18.52 30.62
N ASP A 424 15.45 -17.38 29.95
CA ASP A 424 14.52 -16.34 30.39
C ASP A 424 13.05 -16.80 30.39
N ALA A 425 12.63 -17.51 29.34
CA ALA A 425 11.29 -18.10 29.26
C ALA A 425 11.06 -19.09 30.41
N LEU A 426 12.02 -19.98 30.66
CA LEU A 426 11.90 -20.99 31.70
C LEU A 426 11.94 -20.38 33.10
N GLY A 427 12.84 -19.42 33.36
CA GLY A 427 12.95 -18.71 34.64
C GLY A 427 11.76 -17.81 34.97
N SER A 428 10.92 -17.50 33.97
CA SER A 428 9.69 -16.70 34.13
C SER A 428 8.40 -17.52 33.97
N HIS A 429 8.49 -18.85 33.89
CA HIS A 429 7.35 -19.77 33.60
C HIS A 429 6.57 -19.47 32.32
N ALA A 430 7.21 -18.87 31.31
CA ALA A 430 6.65 -18.72 29.98
C ALA A 430 6.70 -20.06 29.21
N LEU A 431 6.02 -21.09 29.72
CA LEU A 431 6.14 -22.46 29.22
C LEU A 431 5.75 -22.60 27.75
N SER A 432 4.76 -21.83 27.29
CA SER A 432 4.35 -21.79 25.88
C SER A 432 5.43 -21.20 24.96
N VAL A 433 6.12 -20.16 25.44
CA VAL A 433 7.27 -19.58 24.71
C VAL A 433 8.45 -20.54 24.72
N ALA A 434 8.75 -21.17 25.86
CA ALA A 434 9.81 -22.17 25.96
C ALA A 434 9.60 -23.36 25.01
N GLU A 435 8.35 -23.86 24.91
CA GLU A 435 8.02 -24.94 23.97
C GLU A 435 8.22 -24.51 22.53
N TYR A 436 7.84 -23.27 22.20
CA TYR A 436 8.05 -22.70 20.87
C TYR A 436 9.53 -22.51 20.53
N LEU A 437 10.33 -21.95 21.46
CA LEU A 437 11.77 -21.76 21.28
C LEU A 437 12.49 -23.09 21.02
N LEU A 438 12.19 -24.15 21.78
CA LEU A 438 12.72 -25.49 21.55
C LEU A 438 12.35 -26.03 20.16
N ASN A 439 11.10 -25.84 19.73
CA ASN A 439 10.66 -26.24 18.39
C ASN A 439 11.38 -25.45 17.27
N LYS A 440 11.95 -24.29 17.59
CA LYS A 440 12.75 -23.45 16.69
C LYS A 440 14.26 -23.66 16.82
N GLY A 441 14.67 -24.72 17.50
CA GLY A 441 16.08 -25.12 17.60
C GLY A 441 16.85 -24.41 18.72
N ALA A 442 16.16 -23.94 19.76
CA ALA A 442 16.84 -23.47 20.96
C ALA A 442 17.68 -24.59 21.59
N ASP A 443 18.96 -24.32 21.83
CA ASP A 443 19.87 -25.26 22.48
C ASP A 443 19.75 -25.15 24.00
N TRP A 444 19.05 -26.12 24.58
CA TRP A 444 18.83 -26.18 26.03
C TRP A 444 20.10 -26.51 26.83
N ARG A 445 21.18 -26.96 26.17
CA ARG A 445 22.44 -27.39 26.81
C ARG A 445 23.38 -26.24 27.13
N VAL A 446 23.16 -25.07 26.53
CA VAL A 446 23.93 -23.85 26.83
C VAL A 446 23.87 -23.58 28.33
N LYS A 447 25.03 -23.30 28.95
CA LYS A 447 25.13 -22.97 30.36
C LYS A 447 25.33 -21.47 30.53
N ASN A 448 24.56 -20.86 31.41
CA ASN A 448 24.79 -19.48 31.82
C ASN A 448 26.00 -19.35 32.76
N HIS A 449 26.37 -18.13 33.13
CA HIS A 449 27.53 -17.86 34.00
C HIS A 449 27.37 -18.40 35.43
N ARG A 450 26.16 -18.83 35.83
CA ARG A 450 25.92 -19.54 37.09
C ARG A 450 26.10 -21.06 36.95
N GLY A 451 26.43 -21.55 35.77
CA GLY A 451 26.65 -22.96 35.46
C GLY A 451 25.37 -23.76 35.20
N TYR A 452 24.20 -23.11 35.15
CA TYR A 452 22.92 -23.77 34.91
C TYR A 452 22.61 -23.81 33.42
N ASN A 453 22.16 -24.97 32.93
CA ASN A 453 21.51 -25.08 31.63
C ASN A 453 19.98 -24.88 31.76
N CYS A 454 19.26 -24.86 30.63
CA CYS A 454 17.81 -24.63 30.62
C CYS A 454 17.02 -25.69 31.41
N ARG A 455 17.47 -26.96 31.40
CA ARG A 455 16.85 -28.04 32.20
C ARG A 455 17.02 -27.78 33.70
N ASP A 456 18.20 -27.32 34.11
CA ASP A 456 18.49 -27.00 35.51
C ASP A 456 17.64 -25.81 36.00
N VAL A 457 17.45 -24.80 35.15
CA VAL A 457 16.54 -23.66 35.43
C VAL A 457 15.10 -24.14 35.63
N LEU A 458 14.59 -25.04 34.79
CA LEU A 458 13.22 -25.58 34.93
C LEU A 458 13.05 -26.46 36.17
N LYS A 459 14.09 -27.18 36.58
CA LYS A 459 14.09 -28.04 37.79
C LYS A 459 14.13 -27.22 39.08
N ASN A 460 15.00 -26.21 39.15
CA ASN A 460 15.24 -25.41 40.37
C ASN A 460 14.24 -24.25 40.54
N HIS A 461 13.11 -24.29 39.83
CA HIS A 461 12.19 -23.17 39.78
C HIS A 461 11.31 -23.05 41.03
N MET A 462 11.11 -21.81 41.51
CA MET A 462 10.26 -21.45 42.65
C MET A 462 8.76 -21.85 42.54
N VAL A 463 8.17 -21.94 41.34
CA VAL A 463 6.75 -22.34 41.22
C VAL A 463 6.64 -23.86 41.22
N LYS A 464 6.01 -24.38 42.27
CA LYS A 464 5.74 -25.81 42.44
C LYS A 464 4.76 -26.29 41.37
N ALA A 465 4.93 -27.53 40.91
CA ALA A 465 4.06 -28.12 39.88
C ALA A 465 2.58 -28.10 40.28
N ASP A 466 2.30 -28.17 41.58
CA ASP A 466 0.96 -28.13 42.15
C ASP A 466 0.24 -26.79 41.90
N TRP A 467 0.99 -25.70 41.69
CA TRP A 467 0.45 -24.37 41.42
C TRP A 467 0.16 -24.12 39.93
N LEU A 468 0.47 -25.08 39.06
CA LEU A 468 0.19 -24.99 37.63
C LEU A 468 -1.23 -25.48 37.30
N SER A 469 -1.82 -24.89 36.26
CA SER A 469 -3.01 -25.46 35.62
C SER A 469 -2.71 -26.85 35.06
N SER A 470 -3.76 -27.64 34.79
CA SER A 470 -3.62 -28.96 34.13
C SER A 470 -2.79 -28.87 32.84
N GLN A 471 -3.08 -27.87 32.01
CA GLN A 471 -2.33 -27.61 30.78
C GLN A 471 -0.87 -27.21 31.06
N GLY A 472 -0.62 -26.40 32.08
CA GLY A 472 0.73 -26.00 32.47
C GLY A 472 1.59 -27.18 32.94
N ARG A 473 1.01 -28.13 33.68
CA ARG A 473 1.72 -29.37 34.09
C ARG A 473 2.11 -30.21 32.88
N ILE A 474 1.18 -30.42 31.95
CA ILE A 474 1.42 -31.18 30.72
C ILE A 474 2.54 -30.54 29.89
N ILE A 475 2.53 -29.20 29.73
CA ILE A 475 3.60 -28.51 28.99
C ILE A 475 4.93 -28.64 29.72
N ARG A 476 4.96 -28.47 31.05
CA ARG A 476 6.19 -28.63 31.85
C ARG A 476 6.79 -30.03 31.73
N GLU A 477 5.98 -31.08 31.78
CA GLU A 477 6.42 -32.46 31.59
C GLU A 477 6.98 -32.68 30.18
N ARG A 478 6.30 -32.18 29.15
CA ARG A 478 6.80 -32.23 27.76
C ARG A 478 8.13 -31.51 27.60
N LEU A 479 8.31 -30.34 28.21
CA LEU A 479 9.56 -29.59 28.20
C LEU A 479 10.68 -30.39 28.87
N MET A 480 10.41 -31.00 30.03
CA MET A 480 11.36 -31.86 30.74
C MET A 480 11.77 -33.10 29.92
N ALA A 481 10.83 -33.67 29.14
CA ALA A 481 11.12 -34.78 28.24
C ALA A 481 11.90 -34.34 26.98
N LYS A 482 11.66 -33.13 26.45
CA LYS A 482 12.44 -32.60 25.32
C LYS A 482 13.88 -32.24 25.69
N MET A 483 14.13 -31.96 26.97
CA MET A 483 15.44 -31.60 27.50
C MET A 483 16.10 -32.76 28.27
N SER A 484 15.65 -34.00 28.09
CA SER A 484 16.33 -35.21 28.61
C SER A 484 17.25 -35.76 27.55
#